data_AF-A0A3P6RUS8-F1
#
_entry.id   AF-A0A3P6RUS8-F1
#
_cell.length_a   1.000
_cell.length_b   1.000
_cell.length_c   1.000
_cell.angle_alpha   90.00
_cell.angle_beta   90.00
_cell.angle_gamma   90.00
#
_symmetry.space_group_name_H-M   'P 1'
#
loop_
_entity.id
_entity.type
_entity.pdbx_description
1 polymer ?
#
loop_
_entity_poly.entity_id
_entity_poly.type
_entity_poly.pdbx_seq_one_letter_code
_entity_poly.pdbx_strand_id
1 'polypeptide(L)'
;MEEQLREQRDLDLEVYEKGEEVDRVLAIVPMLCAVVSVEDANSLEAQANQIGSRYENLAHRVRLTKDLLNEMADTVNDLFADVDGLELWLTEMEQRMETISEIAIAPDDLNEQSNIVGDLVTAVTERDEQISAVLGVGRQLCMQASGDEAIALQYRVEQVKKRYADIMQVADEKLALLAKAIPLSERFHEGFEAVMEWVEAVEEDLVQIDSTDLETQTQLVFTMEEGVSHWRPEVDDLVAVSSQLQALSSPDQAEELFQSTTEMNRRVNQIAEKVARRAERLDVADRQSRAVFDELNFLLEWFADARDRVAAAGPPSIDPEFARTQLRNQLVMNDDVTLNKTRLREVTVDIKKICRELSGDGGEAITALTEQCDQAKDLVDEVTKLCMDRTEVLERALALSQHLAIEFDRLSTWLDQVDDELRSAPELTTVTPLPQLRQQREHNAVSQFSSVNHGVMSWL
;
A
#
# COMPACT_ATOMS: atom_id res chain seq x y z
N MET A 1 -9.73 31.64 69.53
CA MET A 1 -10.64 32.79 69.24
C MET A 1 -11.94 32.76 70.05
N GLU A 2 -12.66 31.64 70.13
CA GLU A 2 -13.92 31.55 70.91
C GLU A 2 -13.76 31.92 72.39
N GLU A 3 -12.65 31.50 73.01
CA GLU A 3 -12.33 31.86 74.38
C GLU A 3 -12.13 33.38 74.54
N GLN A 4 -11.44 34.03 73.61
CA GLN A 4 -11.25 35.48 73.60
C GLN A 4 -12.57 36.23 73.39
N LEU A 5 -13.45 35.72 72.53
CA LEU A 5 -14.80 36.27 72.33
C LEU A 5 -15.65 36.17 73.61
N ARG A 6 -15.55 35.04 74.33
CA ARG A 6 -16.22 34.85 75.61
C ARG A 6 -15.70 35.83 76.66
N GLU A 7 -14.38 35.89 76.85
CA GLU A 7 -13.74 36.84 77.79
C GLU A 7 -14.09 38.29 77.47
N GLN A 8 -14.11 38.67 76.19
CA GLN A 8 -14.45 40.02 75.77
C GLN A 8 -15.94 40.34 75.98
N ARG A 9 -16.85 39.36 75.80
CA ARG A 9 -18.28 39.52 76.12
C ARG A 9 -18.49 39.70 77.63
N ASP A 10 -17.78 38.92 78.44
CA ASP A 10 -17.82 39.04 79.90
C ASP A 10 -17.31 40.42 80.36
N LEU A 11 -16.21 40.91 79.76
CA LEU A 11 -15.65 42.23 80.05
C LEU A 11 -16.58 43.39 79.62
N ASP A 12 -17.23 43.28 78.46
CA ASP A 12 -18.21 44.27 77.97
C ASP A 12 -19.42 44.36 78.91
N LEU A 13 -19.91 43.21 79.41
CA LEU A 13 -20.97 43.15 80.41
C LEU A 13 -20.53 43.78 81.74
N GLU A 14 -19.33 43.45 82.24
CA GLU A 14 -18.81 44.02 83.49
C GLU A 14 -18.70 45.55 83.40
N VAL A 15 -18.16 46.07 82.29
CA VAL A 15 -18.03 47.52 82.08
C VAL A 15 -19.40 48.18 81.95
N TYR A 16 -20.36 47.53 81.30
CA TYR A 16 -21.74 48.01 81.19
C TYR A 16 -22.43 48.09 82.56
N GLU A 17 -22.35 47.03 83.38
CA GLU A 17 -22.93 46.97 84.72
C GLU A 17 -22.35 48.04 85.66
N LYS A 18 -21.06 48.37 85.52
CA LYS A 18 -20.41 49.44 86.28
C LYS A 18 -20.84 50.85 85.89
N GLY A 19 -21.53 51.02 84.76
CA GLY A 19 -22.02 52.33 84.31
C GLY A 19 -22.95 53.00 85.31
N GLU A 20 -23.90 52.26 85.88
CA GLU A 20 -24.81 52.83 86.88
C GLU A 20 -24.10 53.29 88.15
N GLU A 21 -23.06 52.57 88.60
CA GLU A 21 -22.26 52.98 89.76
C GLU A 21 -21.50 54.28 89.47
N VAL A 22 -20.92 54.40 88.27
CA VAL A 22 -20.22 55.61 87.82
C VAL A 22 -21.18 56.79 87.73
N ASP A 23 -22.35 56.61 87.10
CA ASP A 23 -23.37 57.65 87.00
C ASP A 23 -23.88 58.11 88.38
N ARG A 24 -24.11 57.16 89.30
CA ARG A 24 -24.48 57.46 90.69
C ARG A 24 -23.43 58.31 91.40
N VAL A 25 -22.14 57.96 91.26
CA VAL A 25 -21.04 58.70 91.89
C VAL A 25 -20.91 60.10 91.28
N LEU A 26 -20.98 60.22 89.95
CA LEU A 26 -20.92 61.51 89.25
C LEU A 26 -22.12 62.41 89.58
N ALA A 27 -23.32 61.85 89.82
CA ALA A 27 -24.50 62.62 90.21
C ALA A 27 -24.38 63.25 91.62
N ILE A 28 -23.57 62.68 92.52
CA ILE A 28 -23.32 63.21 93.87
C ILE A 28 -22.35 64.40 93.83
N VAL A 29 -21.44 64.45 92.85
CA VAL A 29 -20.38 65.47 92.73
C VAL A 29 -20.94 66.91 92.77
N PRO A 30 -21.97 67.29 91.97
CA PRO A 30 -22.56 68.63 92.03
C PRO A 30 -23.16 68.98 93.40
N MET A 31 -23.73 67.99 94.10
CA MET A 31 -24.31 68.20 95.44
C MET A 31 -23.22 68.47 96.47
N LEU A 32 -22.08 67.79 96.38
CA LEU A 32 -20.94 67.98 97.27
C LEU A 32 -20.19 69.28 96.96
N CYS A 33 -20.02 69.63 95.67
CA CYS A 33 -19.43 70.90 95.24
C CYS A 33 -20.15 72.13 95.81
N ALA A 34 -21.47 72.03 96.05
CA ALA A 34 -22.27 73.12 96.62
C ALA A 34 -22.02 73.41 98.11
N VAL A 35 -21.35 72.51 98.85
CA VAL A 35 -21.16 72.60 100.31
C VAL A 35 -19.70 72.59 100.76
N VAL A 36 -18.74 72.51 99.83
CA VAL A 36 -17.29 72.54 100.11
C VAL A 36 -16.64 73.87 99.68
N SER A 37 -15.33 74.03 99.93
CA SER A 37 -14.59 75.22 99.48
C SER A 37 -14.50 75.27 97.95
N VAL A 38 -14.30 76.47 97.37
CA VAL A 38 -14.17 76.64 95.92
C VAL A 38 -12.98 75.85 95.35
N GLU A 39 -11.90 75.74 96.12
CA GLU A 39 -10.71 74.97 95.73
C GLU A 39 -11.00 73.46 95.72
N ASP A 40 -11.69 72.96 96.75
CA ASP A 40 -12.11 71.55 96.82
C ASP A 40 -13.15 71.20 95.75
N ALA A 41 -14.11 72.08 95.47
CA ALA A 41 -15.13 71.90 94.43
C ALA A 41 -14.49 71.80 93.04
N ASN A 42 -13.56 72.69 92.70
CA ASN A 42 -12.82 72.64 91.43
C ASN A 42 -11.99 71.36 91.30
N SER A 43 -11.35 70.91 92.38
CA SER A 43 -10.62 69.64 92.42
C SER A 43 -11.55 68.43 92.23
N LEU A 44 -12.72 68.44 92.89
CA LEU A 44 -13.72 67.37 92.81
C LEU A 44 -14.32 67.27 91.40
N GLU A 45 -14.65 68.40 90.77
CA GLU A 45 -15.11 68.44 89.36
C GLU A 45 -14.05 67.94 88.39
N ALA A 46 -12.78 68.32 88.58
CA ALA A 46 -11.68 67.81 87.75
C ALA A 46 -11.52 66.29 87.87
N GLN A 47 -11.60 65.74 89.09
CA GLN A 47 -11.56 64.29 89.32
C GLN A 47 -12.78 63.58 88.74
N ALA A 48 -13.98 64.15 88.87
CA ALA A 48 -15.21 63.61 88.31
C ALA A 48 -15.16 63.56 86.78
N ASN A 49 -14.74 64.66 86.14
CA ASN A 49 -14.54 64.73 84.69
C ASN A 49 -13.49 63.72 84.22
N GLN A 50 -12.41 63.54 84.99
CA GLN A 50 -11.38 62.54 84.69
C GLN A 50 -11.93 61.11 84.79
N ILE A 51 -12.71 60.78 85.83
CA ILE A 51 -13.31 59.45 86.00
C ILE A 51 -14.34 59.17 84.90
N GLY A 52 -15.24 60.12 84.62
CA GLY A 52 -16.23 60.01 83.55
C GLY A 52 -15.57 59.79 82.18
N SER A 53 -14.57 60.61 81.83
CA SER A 53 -13.83 60.45 80.57
C SER A 53 -13.07 59.11 80.49
N ARG A 54 -12.47 58.64 81.60
CA ARG A 54 -11.79 57.34 81.63
C ARG A 54 -12.77 56.17 81.45
N TYR A 55 -13.95 56.24 82.07
CA TYR A 55 -14.99 55.23 81.91
C TYR A 55 -15.52 55.19 80.47
N GLU A 56 -15.88 56.34 79.89
CA GLU A 56 -16.34 56.41 78.49
C GLU A 56 -15.30 55.86 77.51
N ASN A 57 -14.02 56.24 77.68
CA ASN A 57 -12.93 55.72 76.85
C ASN A 57 -12.76 54.20 77.02
N LEU A 58 -12.88 53.67 78.24
CA LEU A 58 -12.79 52.23 78.49
C LEU A 58 -13.97 51.49 77.84
N ALA A 59 -15.20 51.95 78.06
CA ALA A 59 -16.41 51.37 77.48
C ALA A 59 -16.35 51.40 75.94
N HIS A 60 -15.92 52.51 75.35
CA HIS A 60 -15.73 52.62 73.90
C HIS A 60 -14.69 51.62 73.38
N ARG A 61 -13.53 51.50 74.05
CA ARG A 61 -12.49 50.55 73.65
C ARG A 61 -12.94 49.10 73.76
N VAL A 62 -13.64 48.73 74.85
CA VAL A 62 -14.13 47.37 75.05
C VAL A 62 -15.17 47.00 74.00
N ARG A 63 -16.10 47.91 73.68
CA ARG A 63 -17.06 47.73 72.59
C ARG A 63 -16.38 47.61 71.23
N LEU A 64 -15.44 48.51 70.90
CA LEU A 64 -14.72 48.47 69.63
C LEU A 64 -13.94 47.15 69.45
N THR A 65 -13.26 46.69 70.50
CA THR A 65 -12.55 45.40 70.46
C THR A 65 -13.50 44.22 70.32
N LYS A 66 -14.68 44.27 70.96
CA LYS A 66 -15.72 43.25 70.80
C LYS A 66 -16.23 43.20 69.37
N ASP A 67 -16.55 44.35 68.78
CA ASP A 67 -17.06 44.44 67.41
C ASP A 67 -16.01 43.91 66.42
N LEU A 68 -14.74 44.31 66.56
CA LEU A 68 -13.63 43.82 65.74
C LEU A 68 -13.43 42.29 65.91
N LEU A 69 -13.49 41.77 67.13
CA LEU A 69 -13.36 40.32 67.38
C LEU A 69 -14.52 39.52 66.77
N ASN A 70 -15.74 40.05 66.76
CA ASN A 70 -16.86 39.39 66.08
C ASN A 70 -16.65 39.42 64.56
N GLU A 71 -16.26 40.56 63.98
CA GLU A 71 -15.99 40.67 62.54
C GLU A 71 -14.84 39.75 62.09
N MET A 72 -13.78 39.63 62.90
CA MET A 72 -12.70 38.67 62.68
C MET A 72 -13.17 37.22 62.77
N ALA A 73 -14.09 36.91 63.68
CA ALA A 73 -14.63 35.56 63.80
C ALA A 73 -15.54 35.20 62.63
N ASP A 74 -16.39 36.13 62.19
CA ASP A 74 -17.25 35.95 61.02
C ASP A 74 -16.38 35.73 59.77
N THR A 75 -15.36 36.56 59.54
CA THR A 75 -14.43 36.38 58.40
C THR A 75 -13.63 35.07 58.43
N VAL A 76 -13.21 34.60 59.61
CA VAL A 76 -12.55 33.30 59.76
C VAL A 76 -13.51 32.14 59.47
N ASN A 77 -14.74 32.21 59.99
CA ASN A 77 -15.76 31.19 59.75
C ASN A 77 -16.16 31.11 58.29
N ASP A 78 -16.38 32.26 57.64
CA ASP A 78 -16.69 32.37 56.22
C ASP A 78 -15.54 31.79 55.38
N LEU A 79 -14.28 32.13 55.71
CA LEU A 79 -13.13 31.57 55.02
C LEU A 79 -13.05 30.05 55.16
N PHE A 80 -13.29 29.49 56.35
CA PHE A 80 -13.27 28.04 56.53
C PHE A 80 -14.37 27.36 55.74
N ALA A 81 -15.59 27.91 55.72
CA ALA A 81 -16.69 27.39 54.92
C ALA A 81 -16.36 27.41 53.41
N ASP A 82 -15.77 28.50 52.92
CA ASP A 82 -15.34 28.63 51.54
C ASP A 82 -14.22 27.65 51.19
N VAL A 83 -13.22 27.48 52.06
CA VAL A 83 -12.12 26.52 51.88
C VAL A 83 -12.64 25.10 51.88
N ASP A 84 -13.51 24.72 52.81
CA ASP A 84 -14.14 23.39 52.86
C ASP A 84 -14.92 23.10 51.57
N GLY A 85 -15.69 24.09 51.09
CA GLY A 85 -16.45 23.99 49.85
C GLY A 85 -15.55 23.82 48.62
N LEU A 86 -14.48 24.60 48.53
CA LEU A 86 -13.50 24.50 47.45
C LEU A 86 -12.73 23.18 47.49
N GLU A 87 -12.35 22.68 48.67
CA GLU A 87 -11.66 21.40 48.80
C GLU A 87 -12.54 20.23 48.34
N LEU A 88 -13.83 20.25 48.65
CA LEU A 88 -14.79 19.24 48.19
C LEU A 88 -14.96 19.32 46.67
N TRP A 89 -15.18 20.52 46.13
CA TRP A 89 -15.35 20.73 44.69
C TRP A 89 -14.09 20.36 43.89
N LEU A 90 -12.89 20.73 44.38
CA LEU A 90 -11.62 20.33 43.77
C LEU A 90 -11.50 18.80 43.71
N THR A 91 -11.94 18.10 44.77
CA THR A 91 -11.93 16.63 44.79
C THR A 91 -12.84 16.04 43.72
N GLU A 92 -14.02 16.63 43.52
CA GLU A 92 -14.94 16.21 42.46
C GLU A 92 -14.35 16.47 41.06
N MET A 93 -13.76 17.64 40.84
CA MET A 93 -13.15 17.98 39.55
C MET A 93 -11.93 17.10 39.25
N GLU A 94 -11.10 16.80 40.25
CA GLU A 94 -9.94 15.89 40.12
C GLU A 94 -10.41 14.51 39.66
N GLN A 95 -11.46 13.96 40.30
CA GLN A 95 -12.04 12.67 39.92
C GLN A 95 -12.59 12.69 38.49
N ARG A 96 -13.31 13.75 38.12
CA ARG A 96 -13.85 13.89 36.76
C ARG A 96 -12.73 14.02 35.71
N MET A 97 -11.65 14.75 36.00
CA MET A 97 -10.48 14.81 35.11
C MET A 97 -9.78 13.44 34.99
N GLU A 98 -9.73 12.66 36.07
CA GLU A 98 -9.11 11.33 36.07
C GLU A 98 -9.86 10.30 35.22
N THR A 99 -11.19 10.44 35.06
CA THR A 99 -11.96 9.58 34.16
C THR A 99 -11.53 9.68 32.69
N ILE A 100 -10.85 10.76 32.30
CA ILE A 100 -10.35 11.00 30.94
C ILE A 100 -8.85 10.71 30.91
N SER A 101 -8.43 9.56 31.43
CA SER A 101 -7.01 9.17 31.52
C SER A 101 -6.48 8.55 30.23
N GLU A 102 -7.34 7.90 29.45
CA GLU A 102 -6.97 7.26 28.19
C GLU A 102 -7.51 8.05 27.00
N ILE A 103 -6.63 8.42 26.08
CA ILE A 103 -6.97 9.12 24.84
C ILE A 103 -7.56 8.10 23.88
N ALA A 104 -8.82 8.27 23.50
CA ALA A 104 -9.49 7.39 22.55
C ALA A 104 -8.81 7.42 21.18
N ILE A 105 -9.07 6.41 20.36
CA ILE A 105 -8.55 6.34 18.98
C ILE A 105 -9.59 6.74 17.94
N ALA A 106 -10.88 6.59 18.23
CA ALA A 106 -11.95 6.92 17.28
C ALA A 106 -12.26 8.43 17.29
N PRO A 107 -12.59 9.04 16.14
CA PRO A 107 -12.84 10.48 16.05
C PRO A 107 -14.01 10.96 16.92
N ASP A 108 -15.11 10.20 16.91
CA ASP A 108 -16.31 10.55 17.68
C ASP A 108 -16.05 10.54 19.19
N ASP A 109 -15.35 9.50 19.68
CA ASP A 109 -14.98 9.37 21.09
C ASP A 109 -14.01 10.48 21.53
N LEU A 110 -13.04 10.83 20.67
CA LEU A 110 -12.11 11.93 20.93
C LEU A 110 -12.82 13.29 21.00
N ASN A 111 -13.80 13.51 20.12
CA ASN A 111 -14.59 14.74 20.14
C ASN A 111 -15.49 14.79 21.39
N GLU A 112 -16.06 13.66 21.82
CA GLU A 112 -16.78 13.56 23.09
C GLU A 112 -15.85 13.87 24.28
N GLN A 113 -14.66 13.26 24.33
CA GLN A 113 -13.64 13.57 25.35
C GLN A 113 -13.28 15.06 25.36
N SER A 114 -13.10 15.68 24.20
CA SER A 114 -12.81 17.11 24.06
C SER A 114 -13.93 17.99 24.60
N ASN A 115 -15.20 17.64 24.35
CA ASN A 115 -16.34 18.37 24.89
C ASN A 115 -16.37 18.26 26.42
N ILE A 116 -16.16 17.05 26.98
CA ILE A 116 -16.15 16.86 28.44
C ILE A 116 -15.00 17.65 29.09
N VAL A 117 -13.79 17.60 28.52
CA VAL A 117 -12.65 18.40 29.04
C VAL A 117 -12.94 19.90 28.92
N GLY A 118 -13.53 20.35 27.82
CA GLY A 118 -13.92 21.75 27.62
C GLY A 118 -14.93 22.25 28.66
N ASP A 119 -15.94 21.45 28.97
CA ASP A 119 -16.92 21.74 30.02
C ASP A 119 -16.26 21.80 31.41
N LEU A 120 -15.33 20.88 31.69
CA LEU A 120 -14.55 20.88 32.93
C LEU A 120 -13.66 22.11 33.06
N VAL A 121 -12.94 22.48 31.99
CA VAL A 121 -12.11 23.70 31.96
C VAL A 121 -12.97 24.93 32.23
N THR A 122 -14.13 25.02 31.59
CA THR A 122 -15.09 26.11 31.82
C THR A 122 -15.50 26.16 33.30
N ALA A 123 -15.91 25.03 33.88
CA ALA A 123 -16.28 24.96 35.29
C ALA A 123 -15.13 25.34 36.24
N VAL A 124 -13.88 25.01 35.89
CA VAL A 124 -12.70 25.36 36.70
C VAL A 124 -12.37 26.85 36.62
N THR A 125 -12.42 27.43 35.42
CA THR A 125 -12.17 28.86 35.20
C THR A 125 -13.25 29.76 35.81
N GLU A 126 -14.52 29.32 35.85
CA GLU A 126 -15.60 30.03 36.55
C GLU A 126 -15.34 30.22 38.06
N ARG A 127 -14.43 29.44 38.66
CA ARG A 127 -14.05 29.54 40.08
C ARG A 127 -12.83 30.44 40.32
N ASP A 128 -12.22 31.03 39.30
CA ASP A 128 -11.01 31.87 39.41
C ASP A 128 -11.17 33.01 40.43
N GLU A 129 -12.30 33.73 40.36
CA GLU A 129 -12.57 34.85 41.25
C GLU A 129 -12.74 34.40 42.70
N GLN A 130 -13.44 33.27 42.92
CA GLN A 130 -13.66 32.71 44.26
C GLN A 130 -12.34 32.20 44.87
N ILE A 131 -11.55 31.46 44.10
CA ILE A 131 -10.20 31.03 44.50
C ILE A 131 -9.38 32.26 44.89
N SER A 132 -9.33 33.28 44.04
CA SER A 132 -8.55 34.50 44.28
C SER A 132 -9.01 35.23 45.55
N ALA A 133 -10.31 35.30 45.80
CA ALA A 133 -10.88 35.90 47.01
C ALA A 133 -10.47 35.13 48.27
N VAL A 134 -10.63 33.81 48.28
CA VAL A 134 -10.25 32.92 49.39
C VAL A 134 -8.75 33.01 49.69
N LEU A 135 -7.91 32.99 48.65
CA LEU A 135 -6.46 33.16 48.80
C LEU A 135 -6.09 34.55 49.32
N GLY A 136 -6.83 35.59 48.93
CA GLY A 136 -6.66 36.96 49.41
C GLY A 136 -6.98 37.09 50.90
N VAL A 137 -8.18 36.67 51.29
CA VAL A 137 -8.65 36.68 52.70
C VAL A 137 -7.76 35.81 53.58
N GLY A 138 -7.45 34.58 53.13
CA GLY A 138 -6.56 33.67 53.84
C GLY A 138 -5.17 34.25 54.07
N ARG A 139 -4.59 34.93 53.08
CA ARG A 139 -3.29 35.61 53.23
C ARG A 139 -3.35 36.75 54.25
N GLN A 140 -4.40 37.56 54.20
CA GLN A 140 -4.58 38.67 55.14
C GLN A 140 -4.71 38.17 56.58
N LEU A 141 -5.52 37.13 56.82
CA LEU A 141 -5.66 36.52 58.14
C LEU A 141 -4.36 35.87 58.62
N CYS A 142 -3.61 35.20 57.75
CA CYS A 142 -2.30 34.66 58.10
C CYS A 142 -1.28 35.73 58.49
N MET A 143 -1.36 36.94 57.91
CA MET A 143 -0.49 38.07 58.30
C MET A 143 -0.84 38.65 59.68
N GLN A 144 -2.09 38.52 60.10
CA GLN A 144 -2.61 39.09 61.36
C GLN A 144 -2.62 38.08 62.51
N ALA A 145 -2.60 36.77 62.19
CA ALA A 145 -2.61 35.69 63.16
C ALA A 145 -1.20 35.25 63.58
N SER A 146 -1.10 34.56 64.72
CA SER A 146 0.17 34.03 65.26
C SER A 146 -0.09 32.70 65.97
N GLY A 147 0.87 31.77 65.91
CA GLY A 147 0.76 30.45 66.56
C GLY A 147 0.26 29.34 65.63
N ASP A 148 -0.06 28.19 66.23
CA ASP A 148 -0.32 26.94 65.50
C ASP A 148 -1.57 26.99 64.59
N GLU A 149 -2.62 27.71 65.02
CA GLU A 149 -3.85 27.90 64.24
C GLU A 149 -3.57 28.66 62.92
N ALA A 150 -2.68 29.64 62.95
CA ALA A 150 -2.27 30.39 61.77
C ALA A 150 -1.49 29.50 60.78
N ILE A 151 -0.64 28.61 61.29
CA ILE A 151 0.12 27.65 60.48
C ILE A 151 -0.82 26.66 59.79
N ALA A 152 -1.81 26.15 60.52
CA ALA A 152 -2.81 25.22 59.98
C ALA A 152 -3.65 25.87 58.87
N LEU A 153 -4.11 27.11 59.07
CA LEU A 153 -4.84 27.86 58.05
C LEU A 153 -3.96 28.12 56.81
N GLN A 154 -2.72 28.55 57.02
CA GLN A 154 -1.77 28.80 55.93
C GLN A 154 -1.55 27.54 55.08
N TYR A 155 -1.40 26.39 55.73
CA TYR A 155 -1.23 25.11 55.04
C TYR A 155 -2.45 24.77 54.17
N ARG A 156 -3.67 24.90 54.70
CA ARG A 156 -4.91 24.62 53.95
C ARG A 156 -5.08 25.55 52.74
N VAL A 157 -4.88 26.84 52.93
CA VAL A 157 -4.98 27.84 51.85
C VAL A 157 -3.96 27.56 50.74
N GLU A 158 -2.72 27.21 51.09
CA GLU A 158 -1.70 26.85 50.09
C GLU A 158 -2.03 25.50 49.41
N GLN A 159 -2.67 24.56 50.11
CA GLN A 159 -3.13 23.29 49.53
C GLN A 159 -4.22 23.53 48.48
N VAL A 160 -5.23 24.36 48.76
CA VAL A 160 -6.26 24.75 47.77
C VAL A 160 -5.62 25.41 46.55
N LYS A 161 -4.72 26.37 46.77
CA LYS A 161 -3.98 27.05 45.69
C LYS A 161 -3.22 26.06 44.81
N LYS A 162 -2.50 25.12 45.43
CA LYS A 162 -1.73 24.11 44.70
C LYS A 162 -2.64 23.20 43.89
N ARG A 163 -3.67 22.61 44.51
CA ARG A 163 -4.63 21.71 43.85
C ARG A 163 -5.32 22.38 42.68
N TYR A 164 -5.70 23.65 42.82
CA TYR A 164 -6.29 24.43 41.73
C TYR A 164 -5.32 24.59 40.54
N ALA A 165 -4.06 24.96 40.83
CA ALA A 165 -3.02 25.06 39.80
C ALA A 165 -2.74 23.71 39.13
N ASP A 166 -2.69 22.62 39.91
CA ASP A 166 -2.49 21.26 39.41
C ASP A 166 -3.65 20.85 38.47
N ILE A 167 -4.92 21.14 38.84
CA ILE A 167 -6.09 20.88 37.99
C ILE A 167 -6.01 21.67 36.68
N MET A 168 -5.63 22.94 36.73
CA MET A 168 -5.53 23.80 35.54
C MET A 168 -4.45 23.28 34.60
N GLN A 169 -3.30 22.88 35.15
CA GLN A 169 -2.23 22.26 34.37
C GLN A 169 -2.69 20.96 33.71
N VAL A 170 -3.35 20.07 34.46
CA VAL A 170 -3.89 18.81 33.92
C VAL A 170 -4.91 19.07 32.81
N ALA A 171 -5.75 20.08 32.98
CA ALA A 171 -6.74 20.48 31.98
C ALA A 171 -6.07 20.95 30.68
N ASP A 172 -5.06 21.82 30.78
CA ASP A 172 -4.28 22.32 29.63
C ASP A 172 -3.54 21.18 28.92
N GLU A 173 -2.92 20.26 29.67
CA GLU A 173 -2.24 19.08 29.12
C GLU A 173 -3.22 18.17 28.36
N LYS A 174 -4.41 17.92 28.91
CA LYS A 174 -5.45 17.11 28.25
C LYS A 174 -6.00 17.78 26.99
N LEU A 175 -6.28 19.08 27.04
CA LEU A 175 -6.70 19.84 25.86
C LEU A 175 -5.63 19.79 24.76
N ALA A 176 -4.35 19.95 25.11
CA ALA A 176 -3.26 19.87 24.14
C ALA A 176 -3.10 18.47 23.53
N LEU A 177 -3.28 17.42 24.33
CA LEU A 177 -3.26 16.03 23.85
C LEU A 177 -4.43 15.77 22.89
N LEU A 178 -5.65 16.16 23.25
CA LEU A 178 -6.84 15.99 22.40
C LEU A 178 -6.74 16.79 21.10
N ALA A 179 -6.28 18.05 21.17
CA ALA A 179 -6.04 18.88 19.99
C ALA A 179 -5.01 18.29 19.01
N LYS A 180 -4.11 17.42 19.50
CA LYS A 180 -3.18 16.65 18.65
C LYS A 180 -3.79 15.34 18.16
N ALA A 181 -4.53 14.63 19.01
CA ALA A 181 -5.06 13.30 18.71
C ALA A 181 -6.22 13.35 17.70
N ILE A 182 -7.14 14.32 17.82
CA ILE A 182 -8.30 14.48 16.93
C ILE A 182 -7.91 14.49 15.45
N PRO A 183 -7.05 15.41 14.96
CA PRO A 183 -6.72 15.45 13.53
C PRO A 183 -5.93 14.22 13.06
N LEU A 184 -5.18 13.55 13.94
CA LEU A 184 -4.50 12.29 13.60
C LEU A 184 -5.52 11.16 13.44
N SER A 185 -6.50 11.09 14.33
CA SER A 185 -7.58 10.10 14.28
C SER A 185 -8.46 10.29 13.05
N GLU A 186 -8.93 11.51 12.78
CA GLU A 186 -9.73 11.82 11.58
C GLU A 186 -8.99 11.41 10.31
N ARG A 187 -7.75 11.88 10.14
CA ARG A 187 -6.91 11.55 8.98
C ARG A 187 -6.67 10.05 8.85
N PHE A 188 -6.43 9.34 9.96
CA PHE A 188 -6.24 7.89 9.93
C PHE A 188 -7.49 7.17 9.47
N HIS A 189 -8.65 7.45 10.06
CA HIS A 189 -9.89 6.74 9.76
C HIS A 189 -10.39 7.04 8.35
N GLU A 190 -10.38 8.30 7.92
CA GLU A 190 -10.75 8.69 6.56
C GLU A 190 -9.85 8.03 5.50
N GLY A 191 -8.53 8.09 5.71
CA GLY A 191 -7.59 7.48 4.77
C GLY A 191 -7.62 5.95 4.81
N PHE A 192 -7.81 5.34 5.98
CA PHE A 192 -7.95 3.89 6.10
C PHE A 192 -9.19 3.41 5.35
N GLU A 193 -10.35 4.03 5.55
CA GLU A 193 -11.58 3.71 4.79
C GLU A 193 -11.34 3.81 3.27
N ALA A 194 -10.74 4.90 2.81
CA ALA A 194 -10.50 5.13 1.39
C ALA A 194 -9.52 4.10 0.77
N VAL A 195 -8.45 3.74 1.49
CA VAL A 195 -7.54 2.66 1.07
C VAL A 195 -8.27 1.33 1.03
N MET A 196 -9.08 1.02 2.04
CA MET A 196 -9.77 -0.27 2.13
C MET A 196 -10.85 -0.42 1.07
N GLU A 197 -11.58 0.64 0.72
CA GLU A 197 -12.52 0.66 -0.42
C GLU A 197 -11.79 0.34 -1.74
N TRP A 198 -10.63 0.96 -1.98
CA TRP A 198 -9.81 0.65 -3.15
C TRP A 198 -9.27 -0.78 -3.13
N VAL A 199 -8.80 -1.26 -1.98
CA VAL A 199 -8.32 -2.65 -1.80
C VAL A 199 -9.43 -3.64 -2.15
N GLU A 200 -10.65 -3.43 -1.67
CA GLU A 200 -11.80 -4.30 -1.95
C GLU A 200 -12.15 -4.30 -3.45
N ALA A 201 -12.21 -3.13 -4.08
CA ALA A 201 -12.46 -3.01 -5.52
C ALA A 201 -11.40 -3.76 -6.36
N VAL A 202 -10.12 -3.56 -6.06
CA VAL A 202 -9.03 -4.23 -6.79
C VAL A 202 -9.00 -5.73 -6.52
N GLU A 203 -9.32 -6.17 -5.30
CA GLU A 203 -9.43 -7.60 -4.99
C GLU A 203 -10.58 -8.25 -5.77
N GLU A 204 -11.72 -7.58 -5.94
CA GLU A 204 -12.82 -8.05 -6.79
C GLU A 204 -12.39 -8.15 -8.27
N ASP A 205 -11.77 -7.10 -8.80
CA ASP A 205 -11.26 -7.11 -10.18
C ASP A 205 -10.23 -8.22 -10.39
N LEU A 206 -9.32 -8.45 -9.44
CA LEU A 206 -8.32 -9.53 -9.49
C LEU A 206 -8.94 -10.93 -9.47
N VAL A 207 -10.15 -11.10 -8.92
CA VAL A 207 -10.90 -12.36 -8.96
C VAL A 207 -11.56 -12.55 -10.32
N GLN A 208 -12.08 -11.48 -10.93
CA GLN A 208 -12.83 -11.55 -12.19
C GLN A 208 -11.94 -11.49 -13.43
N ILE A 209 -10.72 -10.98 -13.32
CA ILE A 209 -9.82 -10.69 -14.46
C ILE A 209 -9.64 -11.87 -15.42
N ASP A 210 -9.47 -13.09 -14.88
CA ASP A 210 -9.27 -14.31 -15.68
C ASP A 210 -10.52 -14.75 -16.49
N SER A 211 -11.67 -14.09 -16.28
CA SER A 211 -12.93 -14.34 -16.99
C SER A 211 -13.25 -13.27 -18.05
N THR A 212 -12.42 -12.24 -18.16
CA THR A 212 -12.61 -11.11 -19.09
C THR A 212 -11.75 -11.30 -20.35
N ASP A 213 -12.10 -10.61 -21.44
CA ASP A 213 -11.29 -10.59 -22.66
C ASP A 213 -9.95 -9.87 -22.44
N LEU A 214 -8.99 -10.11 -23.35
CA LEU A 214 -7.62 -9.61 -23.21
C LEU A 214 -7.50 -8.07 -23.18
N GLU A 215 -8.36 -7.36 -23.92
CA GLU A 215 -8.37 -5.90 -23.94
C GLU A 215 -8.79 -5.37 -22.57
N THR A 216 -9.89 -5.93 -22.03
CA THR A 216 -10.35 -5.64 -20.67
C THR A 216 -9.31 -6.00 -19.62
N GLN A 217 -8.66 -7.16 -19.70
CA GLN A 217 -7.58 -7.56 -18.78
C GLN A 217 -6.44 -6.54 -18.78
N THR A 218 -6.01 -6.08 -19.96
CA THR A 218 -4.92 -5.11 -20.10
C THR A 218 -5.28 -3.77 -19.47
N GLN A 219 -6.51 -3.28 -19.73
CA GLN A 219 -7.00 -2.03 -19.16
C GLN A 219 -7.15 -2.10 -17.63
N LEU A 220 -7.67 -3.22 -17.11
CA LEU A 220 -7.79 -3.44 -15.67
C LEU A 220 -6.41 -3.45 -15.00
N VAL A 221 -5.44 -4.21 -15.53
CA VAL A 221 -4.09 -4.26 -14.97
C VAL A 221 -3.43 -2.88 -14.97
N PHE A 222 -3.56 -2.12 -16.06
CA PHE A 222 -3.05 -0.74 -16.13
C PHE A 222 -3.67 0.16 -15.04
N THR A 223 -5.00 0.08 -14.88
CA THR A 223 -5.73 0.86 -13.86
C THR A 223 -5.30 0.47 -12.45
N MET A 224 -5.08 -0.83 -12.21
CA MET A 224 -4.56 -1.33 -10.93
C MET A 224 -3.13 -0.85 -10.67
N GLU A 225 -2.26 -0.81 -11.68
CA GLU A 225 -0.88 -0.30 -11.55
C GLU A 225 -0.87 1.19 -11.19
N GLU A 226 -1.72 2.00 -11.82
CA GLU A 226 -1.90 3.41 -11.44
C GLU A 226 -2.42 3.53 -10.01
N GLY A 227 -3.41 2.71 -9.62
CA GLY A 227 -3.92 2.64 -8.25
C GLY A 227 -2.84 2.29 -7.24
N VAL A 228 -2.03 1.25 -7.49
CA VAL A 228 -0.91 0.86 -6.63
C VAL A 228 0.09 2.02 -6.50
N SER A 229 0.42 2.70 -7.60
CA SER A 229 1.33 3.85 -7.56
C SER A 229 0.77 5.03 -6.77
N HIS A 230 -0.54 5.26 -6.80
CA HIS A 230 -1.20 6.32 -6.06
C HIS A 230 -1.32 6.03 -4.56
N TRP A 231 -1.80 4.84 -4.20
CA TRP A 231 -2.10 4.48 -2.81
C TRP A 231 -0.88 4.09 -2.00
N ARG A 232 0.25 3.75 -2.64
CA ARG A 232 1.46 3.36 -1.92
C ARG A 232 2.00 4.46 -1.00
N PRO A 233 2.21 5.71 -1.45
CA PRO A 233 2.55 6.82 -0.56
C PRO A 233 1.50 7.06 0.54
N GLU A 234 0.21 6.98 0.21
CA GLU A 234 -0.87 7.21 1.18
C GLU A 234 -0.86 6.18 2.32
N VAL A 235 -0.57 4.91 2.01
CA VAL A 235 -0.40 3.85 3.01
C VAL A 235 0.82 4.11 3.90
N ASP A 236 1.95 4.53 3.33
CA ASP A 236 3.15 4.87 4.11
C ASP A 236 2.89 6.06 5.06
N ASP A 237 2.12 7.05 4.59
CA ASP A 237 1.66 8.19 5.38
C ASP A 237 0.70 7.77 6.50
N LEU A 238 -0.27 6.89 6.22
CA LEU A 238 -1.19 6.34 7.24
C LEU A 238 -0.47 5.49 8.29
N VAL A 239 0.58 4.77 7.91
CA VAL A 239 1.46 4.07 8.87
C VAL A 239 2.12 5.07 9.83
N ALA A 240 2.60 6.20 9.31
CA ALA A 240 3.21 7.25 10.14
C ALA A 240 2.18 7.96 11.04
N VAL A 241 0.96 8.22 10.54
CA VAL A 241 -0.14 8.79 11.35
C VAL A 241 -0.57 7.82 12.44
N SER A 242 -0.75 6.53 12.11
CA SER A 242 -1.07 5.46 13.06
C SER A 242 -0.03 5.38 14.17
N SER A 243 1.26 5.39 13.83
CA SER A 243 2.34 5.37 14.84
C SER A 243 2.30 6.59 15.78
N GLN A 244 1.93 7.76 15.28
CA GLN A 244 1.76 8.95 16.12
C GLN A 244 0.55 8.85 17.04
N LEU A 245 -0.56 8.29 16.56
CA LEU A 245 -1.77 8.09 17.36
C LEU A 245 -1.54 7.01 18.45
N GLN A 246 -0.89 5.90 18.09
CA GLN A 246 -0.45 4.86 19.04
C GLN A 246 0.37 5.41 20.21
N ALA A 247 1.23 6.40 19.97
CA ALA A 247 2.04 7.02 21.01
C ALA A 247 1.24 7.88 22.00
N LEU A 248 -0.01 8.21 21.68
CA LEU A 248 -0.92 9.01 22.52
C LEU A 248 -1.98 8.16 23.21
N SER A 249 -2.22 6.93 22.73
CA SER A 249 -3.28 6.04 23.18
C SER A 249 -2.83 5.05 24.25
N SER A 250 -3.79 4.33 24.84
CA SER A 250 -3.47 3.23 25.77
C SER A 250 -2.78 2.06 25.05
N PRO A 251 -2.02 1.20 25.75
CA PRO A 251 -1.30 0.09 25.13
C PRO A 251 -2.20 -0.85 24.32
N ASP A 252 -3.42 -1.10 24.77
CA ASP A 252 -4.38 -1.98 24.09
C ASP A 252 -4.88 -1.35 22.77
N GLN A 253 -5.22 -0.06 22.79
CA GLN A 253 -5.62 0.69 21.59
C GLN A 253 -4.46 0.87 20.60
N ALA A 254 -3.23 1.05 21.11
CA ALA A 254 -2.05 1.15 20.28
C ALA A 254 -1.79 -0.18 19.53
N GLU A 255 -1.98 -1.31 20.20
CA GLU A 255 -1.88 -2.63 19.57
C GLU A 255 -2.97 -2.85 18.50
N GLU A 256 -4.21 -2.41 18.76
CA GLU A 256 -5.30 -2.48 17.78
C GLU A 256 -4.98 -1.68 16.50
N LEU A 257 -4.51 -0.43 16.65
CA LEU A 257 -4.05 0.41 15.55
C LEU A 257 -2.90 -0.25 14.79
N PHE A 258 -1.92 -0.81 15.51
CA PHE A 258 -0.79 -1.50 14.91
C PHE A 258 -1.23 -2.69 14.05
N GLN A 259 -2.13 -3.53 14.57
CA GLN A 259 -2.65 -4.70 13.85
C GLN A 259 -3.42 -4.29 12.59
N SER A 260 -4.35 -3.33 12.71
CA SER A 260 -5.14 -2.84 11.58
C SER A 260 -4.25 -2.23 10.48
N THR A 261 -3.28 -1.41 10.88
CA THR A 261 -2.34 -0.77 9.96
C THR A 261 -1.43 -1.80 9.27
N THR A 262 -0.96 -2.80 10.02
CA THR A 262 -0.13 -3.89 9.49
C THR A 262 -0.91 -4.72 8.48
N GLU A 263 -2.17 -5.03 8.77
CA GLU A 263 -3.05 -5.79 7.88
C GLU A 263 -3.36 -5.02 6.58
N MET A 264 -3.69 -3.73 6.67
CA MET A 264 -3.88 -2.86 5.49
C MET A 264 -2.62 -2.87 4.60
N ASN A 265 -1.45 -2.60 5.18
CA ASN A 265 -0.19 -2.60 4.43
C ASN A 265 0.10 -3.98 3.81
N ARG A 266 -0.19 -5.08 4.53
CA ARG A 266 -0.06 -6.44 4.02
C ARG A 266 -0.95 -6.68 2.80
N ARG A 267 -2.23 -6.28 2.84
CA ARG A 267 -3.17 -6.44 1.70
C ARG A 267 -2.72 -5.62 0.49
N VAL A 268 -2.34 -4.36 0.69
CA VAL A 268 -1.82 -3.49 -0.39
C VAL A 268 -0.55 -4.07 -1.02
N ASN A 269 0.38 -4.62 -0.23
CA ASN A 269 1.56 -5.32 -0.76
C ASN A 269 1.19 -6.54 -1.60
N GLN A 270 0.20 -7.32 -1.17
CA GLN A 270 -0.26 -8.50 -1.90
C GLN A 270 -0.94 -8.13 -3.21
N ILE A 271 -1.72 -7.05 -3.23
CA ILE A 271 -2.27 -6.48 -4.47
C ILE A 271 -1.13 -6.08 -5.39
N ALA A 272 -0.18 -5.27 -4.92
CA ALA A 272 0.95 -4.80 -5.72
C ALA A 272 1.73 -5.97 -6.35
N GLU A 273 2.00 -7.03 -5.58
CA GLU A 273 2.67 -8.23 -6.10
C GLU A 273 1.83 -8.97 -7.16
N LYS A 274 0.53 -9.15 -6.91
CA LYS A 274 -0.38 -9.80 -7.86
C LYS A 274 -0.51 -9.01 -9.15
N VAL A 275 -0.67 -7.69 -9.06
CA VAL A 275 -0.77 -6.78 -10.20
C VAL A 275 0.52 -6.81 -11.01
N ALA A 276 1.69 -6.66 -10.38
CA ALA A 276 2.99 -6.72 -11.06
C ALA A 276 3.21 -8.08 -11.77
N ARG A 277 2.86 -9.19 -11.13
CA ARG A 277 2.92 -10.53 -11.75
C ARG A 277 1.99 -10.65 -12.97
N ARG A 278 0.85 -9.98 -12.95
CA ARG A 278 -0.11 -9.98 -14.08
C ARG A 278 0.36 -9.09 -15.22
N ALA A 279 0.86 -7.89 -14.90
CA ALA A 279 1.47 -6.99 -15.88
C ALA A 279 2.64 -7.67 -16.62
N GLU A 280 3.57 -8.29 -15.89
CA GLU A 280 4.68 -9.03 -16.51
C GLU A 280 4.19 -10.18 -17.40
N ARG A 281 3.15 -10.92 -16.97
CA ARG A 281 2.57 -12.00 -17.79
C ARG A 281 1.98 -11.47 -19.09
N LEU A 282 1.24 -10.36 -19.05
CA LEU A 282 0.66 -9.74 -20.24
C LEU A 282 1.76 -9.22 -21.18
N ASP A 283 2.78 -8.55 -20.64
CA ASP A 283 3.90 -8.03 -21.43
C ASP A 283 4.73 -9.16 -22.08
N VAL A 284 5.01 -10.24 -21.35
CA VAL A 284 5.67 -11.43 -21.91
C VAL A 284 4.83 -12.06 -23.01
N ALA A 285 3.52 -12.18 -22.81
CA ALA A 285 2.61 -12.76 -23.81
C ALA A 285 2.49 -11.87 -25.05
N ASP A 286 2.44 -10.54 -24.91
CA ASP A 286 2.46 -9.60 -26.06
C ASP A 286 3.76 -9.73 -26.85
N ARG A 287 4.91 -9.72 -26.17
CA ARG A 287 6.23 -9.91 -26.81
C ARG A 287 6.33 -11.25 -27.54
N GLN A 288 5.87 -12.34 -26.93
CA GLN A 288 5.87 -13.66 -27.58
C GLN A 288 4.89 -13.73 -28.75
N SER A 289 3.70 -13.15 -28.63
CA SER A 289 2.68 -13.09 -29.69
C SER A 289 3.23 -12.40 -30.94
N ARG A 290 3.90 -11.25 -30.78
CA ARG A 290 4.55 -10.53 -31.90
C ARG A 290 5.65 -11.36 -32.56
N ALA A 291 6.54 -11.97 -31.77
CA ALA A 291 7.64 -12.77 -32.31
C ALA A 291 7.13 -13.98 -33.11
N VAL A 292 6.09 -14.64 -32.60
CA VAL A 292 5.42 -15.76 -33.25
C VAL A 292 4.71 -15.31 -34.53
N PHE A 293 4.02 -14.16 -34.51
CA PHE A 293 3.37 -13.59 -35.68
C PHE A 293 4.38 -13.32 -36.81
N ASP A 294 5.51 -12.69 -36.49
CA ASP A 294 6.56 -12.36 -37.48
C ASP A 294 7.16 -13.64 -38.09
N GLU A 295 7.50 -14.62 -37.27
CA GLU A 295 8.06 -15.89 -37.72
C GLU A 295 7.05 -16.71 -38.56
N LEU A 296 5.77 -16.70 -38.17
CA LEU A 296 4.72 -17.40 -38.90
C LEU A 296 4.48 -16.79 -40.28
N ASN A 297 4.45 -15.46 -40.38
CA ASN A 297 4.35 -14.76 -41.67
C ASN A 297 5.54 -15.07 -42.58
N PHE A 298 6.76 -15.08 -42.03
CA PHE A 298 7.96 -15.48 -42.75
C PHE A 298 7.84 -16.91 -43.29
N LEU A 299 7.39 -17.86 -42.47
CA LEU A 299 7.24 -19.26 -42.88
C LEU A 299 6.17 -19.42 -43.96
N LEU A 300 5.03 -18.73 -43.84
CA LEU A 300 3.97 -18.73 -44.84
C LEU A 300 4.49 -18.26 -46.21
N GLU A 301 5.18 -17.11 -46.25
CA GLU A 301 5.78 -16.59 -47.47
C GLU A 301 6.83 -17.55 -48.04
N TRP A 302 7.71 -18.07 -47.19
CA TRP A 302 8.76 -19.00 -47.61
C TRP A 302 8.21 -20.30 -48.20
N PHE A 303 7.19 -20.89 -47.57
CA PHE A 303 6.55 -22.11 -48.09
C PHE A 303 5.78 -21.84 -49.39
N ALA A 304 5.15 -20.68 -49.54
CA ALA A 304 4.50 -20.30 -50.79
C ALA A 304 5.52 -20.20 -51.94
N ASP A 305 6.65 -19.54 -51.69
CA ASP A 305 7.76 -19.44 -52.65
C ASP A 305 8.40 -20.80 -52.95
N ALA A 306 8.51 -21.68 -51.95
CA ALA A 306 9.01 -23.04 -52.15
C ALA A 306 8.05 -23.85 -53.03
N ARG A 307 6.74 -23.78 -52.76
CA ARG A 307 5.69 -24.42 -53.57
C ARG A 307 5.81 -23.99 -55.02
N ASP A 308 5.87 -22.68 -55.27
CA ASP A 308 5.88 -22.12 -56.60
C ASP A 308 7.18 -22.47 -57.35
N ARG A 309 8.33 -22.47 -56.66
CA ARG A 309 9.61 -22.92 -57.23
C ARG A 309 9.59 -24.39 -57.64
N VAL A 310 9.03 -25.27 -56.81
CA VAL A 310 8.95 -26.71 -57.12
C VAL A 310 7.95 -26.96 -58.25
N ALA A 311 6.82 -26.26 -58.26
CA ALA A 311 5.81 -26.36 -59.31
C ALA A 311 6.29 -25.81 -60.66
N ALA A 312 7.05 -24.70 -60.65
CA ALA A 312 7.62 -24.10 -61.86
C ALA A 312 8.89 -24.81 -62.38
N ALA A 313 9.42 -25.76 -61.63
CA ALA A 313 10.64 -26.44 -62.01
C ALA A 313 10.43 -27.29 -63.28
N GLY A 314 11.27 -27.08 -64.28
CA GLY A 314 11.18 -27.78 -65.56
C GLY A 314 11.32 -29.31 -65.45
N PRO A 315 10.99 -30.03 -66.54
CA PRO A 315 11.07 -31.49 -66.58
C PRO A 315 12.51 -32.00 -66.38
N PRO A 316 12.68 -33.28 -66.00
CA PRO A 316 14.00 -33.91 -65.89
C PRO A 316 14.77 -33.86 -67.22
N SER A 317 16.09 -33.65 -67.14
CA SER A 317 16.98 -33.74 -68.31
C SER A 317 17.13 -35.19 -68.78
N ILE A 318 17.30 -35.37 -70.10
CA ILE A 318 17.73 -36.66 -70.69
C ILE A 318 19.23 -36.90 -70.53
N ASP A 319 20.02 -35.85 -70.27
CA ASP A 319 21.44 -35.95 -70.01
C ASP A 319 21.68 -36.33 -68.54
N PRO A 320 22.39 -37.45 -68.26
CA PRO A 320 22.63 -37.94 -66.90
C PRO A 320 23.32 -36.95 -65.96
N GLU A 321 24.24 -36.10 -66.44
CA GLU A 321 24.96 -35.15 -65.59
C GLU A 321 24.06 -33.98 -65.17
N PHE A 322 23.24 -33.49 -66.12
CA PHE A 322 22.24 -32.46 -65.83
C PHE A 322 21.11 -33.00 -64.94
N ALA A 323 20.62 -34.22 -65.18
CA ALA A 323 19.61 -34.86 -64.32
C ALA A 323 20.13 -35.06 -62.89
N ARG A 324 21.40 -35.45 -62.73
CA ARG A 324 22.06 -35.55 -61.42
C ARG A 324 22.15 -34.20 -60.71
N THR A 325 22.45 -33.14 -61.45
CA THR A 325 22.48 -31.77 -60.91
C THR A 325 21.09 -31.32 -60.46
N GLN A 326 20.05 -31.59 -61.26
CA GLN A 326 18.66 -31.31 -60.89
C GLN A 326 18.25 -32.06 -59.61
N LEU A 327 18.58 -33.35 -59.50
CA LEU A 327 18.32 -34.15 -58.31
C LEU A 327 19.05 -33.59 -57.08
N ARG A 328 20.34 -33.25 -57.20
CA ARG A 328 21.11 -32.64 -56.10
C ARG A 328 20.47 -31.34 -55.61
N ASN A 329 20.06 -30.46 -56.52
CA ASN A 329 19.41 -29.21 -56.15
C ASN A 329 18.04 -29.44 -55.50
N GLN A 330 17.31 -30.47 -55.95
CA GLN A 330 16.05 -30.87 -55.31
C GLN A 330 16.26 -31.39 -53.89
N LEU A 331 17.32 -32.18 -53.65
CA LEU A 331 17.64 -32.66 -52.29
C LEU A 331 17.97 -31.50 -51.34
N VAL A 332 18.69 -30.47 -51.81
CA VAL A 332 18.91 -29.24 -51.03
C VAL A 332 17.59 -28.55 -50.69
N MET A 333 16.66 -28.44 -51.66
CA MET A 333 15.32 -27.92 -51.38
C MET A 333 14.57 -28.76 -50.35
N ASN A 334 14.67 -30.09 -50.39
CA ASN A 334 14.04 -30.98 -49.41
C ASN A 334 14.61 -30.76 -47.99
N ASP A 335 15.93 -30.54 -47.88
CA ASP A 335 16.59 -30.23 -46.61
C ASP A 335 16.08 -28.90 -46.05
N ASP A 336 15.98 -27.85 -46.88
CA ASP A 336 15.43 -26.55 -46.48
C ASP A 336 13.96 -26.64 -46.04
N VAL A 337 13.13 -27.41 -46.77
CA VAL A 337 11.73 -27.67 -46.40
C VAL A 337 11.66 -28.40 -45.06
N THR A 338 12.54 -29.37 -44.82
CA THR A 338 12.59 -30.12 -43.56
C THR A 338 13.00 -29.23 -42.38
N LEU A 339 13.96 -28.33 -42.60
CA LEU A 339 14.38 -27.34 -41.61
C LEU A 339 13.22 -26.40 -41.24
N ASN A 340 12.58 -25.78 -42.23
CA ASN A 340 11.46 -24.87 -41.98
C ASN A 340 10.21 -25.59 -41.44
N LYS A 341 9.99 -26.86 -41.80
CA LYS A 341 8.96 -27.70 -41.18
C LYS A 341 9.22 -27.91 -39.68
N THR A 342 10.49 -28.00 -39.29
CA THR A 342 10.87 -28.11 -37.87
C THR A 342 10.60 -26.78 -37.15
N ARG A 343 11.00 -25.65 -37.73
CA ARG A 343 10.67 -24.30 -37.20
C ARG A 343 9.16 -24.09 -37.02
N LEU A 344 8.35 -24.48 -38.02
CA LEU A 344 6.89 -24.38 -37.91
C LEU A 344 6.32 -25.20 -36.74
N ARG A 345 6.91 -26.37 -36.44
CA ARG A 345 6.49 -27.17 -35.26
C ARG A 345 6.80 -26.45 -33.96
N GLU A 346 7.96 -25.79 -33.86
CA GLU A 346 8.34 -24.97 -32.70
C GLU A 346 7.37 -23.80 -32.51
N VAL A 347 7.13 -23.03 -33.58
CA VAL A 347 6.14 -21.93 -33.60
C VAL A 347 4.75 -22.41 -33.20
N THR A 348 4.32 -23.59 -33.68
CA THR A 348 3.03 -24.19 -33.30
C THR A 348 2.94 -24.48 -31.80
N VAL A 349 4.05 -24.87 -31.17
CA VAL A 349 4.11 -25.08 -29.71
C VAL A 349 4.02 -23.75 -28.97
N ASP A 350 4.73 -22.73 -29.45
CA ASP A 350 4.71 -21.39 -28.86
C ASP A 350 3.33 -20.74 -28.95
N ILE A 351 2.63 -20.85 -30.09
CA ILE A 351 1.23 -20.41 -30.21
C ILE A 351 0.35 -21.05 -29.13
N LYS A 352 0.43 -22.38 -28.97
CA LYS A 352 -0.34 -23.09 -27.94
C LYS A 352 0.00 -22.65 -26.52
N LYS A 353 1.25 -22.26 -26.27
CA LYS A 353 1.68 -21.74 -24.97
C LYS A 353 1.06 -20.36 -24.72
N ILE A 354 1.13 -19.46 -25.69
CA ILE A 354 0.50 -18.13 -25.63
C ILE A 354 -1.01 -18.24 -25.39
N CYS A 355 -1.71 -19.13 -26.12
CA CYS A 355 -3.14 -19.36 -25.92
C CYS A 355 -3.49 -19.79 -24.48
N ARG A 356 -2.61 -20.55 -23.81
CA ARG A 356 -2.83 -20.99 -22.42
C ARG A 356 -2.51 -19.89 -21.41
N GLU A 357 -1.49 -19.08 -21.68
CA GLU A 357 -1.04 -18.03 -20.77
C GLU A 357 -2.01 -16.85 -20.70
N LEU A 358 -2.76 -16.62 -21.78
CA LEU A 358 -3.76 -15.55 -21.92
C LEU A 358 -5.20 -15.95 -21.57
N SER A 359 -5.43 -17.17 -21.04
CA SER A 359 -6.70 -17.70 -20.48
C SER A 359 -8.00 -17.02 -20.93
N GLY A 360 -8.75 -17.63 -21.86
CA GLY A 360 -10.11 -17.21 -22.21
C GLY A 360 -10.30 -16.97 -23.71
N ASP A 361 -11.52 -17.21 -24.22
CA ASP A 361 -11.94 -17.24 -25.62
C ASP A 361 -11.00 -16.47 -26.54
N GLY A 362 -10.23 -17.22 -27.34
CA GLY A 362 -8.97 -16.76 -27.95
C GLY A 362 -9.22 -15.55 -28.82
N GLY A 363 -9.15 -14.36 -28.22
CA GLY A 363 -9.58 -13.09 -28.80
C GLY A 363 -9.04 -12.91 -30.21
N GLU A 364 -9.62 -12.01 -31.01
CA GLU A 364 -9.39 -11.95 -32.46
C GLU A 364 -7.93 -12.17 -32.89
N ALA A 365 -6.95 -11.63 -32.16
CA ALA A 365 -5.52 -11.87 -32.37
C ALA A 365 -5.07 -13.33 -32.22
N ILE A 366 -5.49 -14.05 -31.16
CA ILE A 366 -5.18 -15.46 -30.94
C ILE A 366 -5.87 -16.35 -31.97
N THR A 367 -7.13 -16.02 -32.31
CA THR A 367 -7.86 -16.72 -33.38
C THR A 367 -7.14 -16.56 -34.72
N ALA A 368 -6.74 -15.34 -35.08
CA ALA A 368 -5.99 -15.06 -36.30
C ALA A 368 -4.64 -15.80 -36.35
N LEU A 369 -3.89 -15.81 -35.23
CA LEU A 369 -2.64 -16.58 -35.11
C LEU A 369 -2.85 -18.08 -35.31
N THR A 370 -3.95 -18.62 -34.76
CA THR A 370 -4.27 -20.04 -34.90
C THR A 370 -4.66 -20.38 -36.34
N GLU A 371 -5.45 -19.53 -37.00
CA GLU A 371 -5.84 -19.71 -38.40
C GLU A 371 -4.62 -19.66 -39.34
N GLN A 372 -3.73 -18.67 -39.16
CA GLN A 372 -2.49 -18.57 -39.93
C GLN A 372 -1.58 -19.79 -39.72
N CYS A 373 -1.56 -20.35 -38.50
CA CYS A 373 -0.78 -21.54 -38.18
C CYS A 373 -1.30 -22.77 -38.90
N ASP A 374 -2.62 -22.92 -39.01
CA ASP A 374 -3.22 -24.01 -39.75
C ASP A 374 -3.00 -23.85 -41.26
N GLN A 375 -3.08 -22.62 -41.80
CA GLN A 375 -2.69 -22.33 -43.19
C GLN A 375 -1.24 -22.73 -43.47
N ALA A 376 -0.31 -22.42 -42.56
CA ALA A 376 1.10 -22.78 -42.71
C ALA A 376 1.32 -24.30 -42.67
N LYS A 377 0.55 -25.04 -41.87
CA LYS A 377 0.58 -26.51 -41.81
C LYS A 377 0.13 -27.14 -43.13
N ASP A 378 -0.97 -26.64 -43.69
CA ASP A 378 -1.48 -27.12 -44.98
C ASP A 378 -0.45 -26.88 -46.08
N LEU A 379 0.15 -25.68 -46.10
CA LEU A 379 1.13 -25.30 -47.11
C LEU A 379 2.43 -26.11 -47.00
N VAL A 380 2.94 -26.37 -45.78
CA VAL A 380 4.13 -27.23 -45.64
C VAL A 380 3.86 -28.66 -46.09
N ASP A 381 2.66 -29.18 -45.86
CA ASP A 381 2.31 -30.54 -46.30
C ASP A 381 2.16 -30.62 -47.82
N GLU A 382 1.61 -29.59 -48.46
CA GLU A 382 1.59 -29.44 -49.93
C GLU A 382 3.03 -29.41 -50.49
N VAL A 383 3.89 -28.52 -49.99
CA VAL A 383 5.28 -28.37 -50.44
C VAL A 383 6.07 -29.66 -50.22
N THR A 384 5.90 -30.31 -49.07
CA THR A 384 6.56 -31.58 -48.75
C THR A 384 6.20 -32.64 -49.79
N LYS A 385 4.90 -32.75 -50.14
CA LYS A 385 4.43 -33.70 -51.14
C LYS A 385 4.99 -33.41 -52.52
N LEU A 386 4.93 -32.14 -52.98
CA LEU A 386 5.50 -31.74 -54.28
C LEU A 386 7.00 -32.06 -54.37
N CYS A 387 7.74 -31.82 -53.30
CA CYS A 387 9.15 -32.15 -53.18
C CYS A 387 9.42 -33.66 -53.29
N MET A 388 8.62 -34.47 -52.59
CA MET A 388 8.71 -35.94 -52.65
C MET A 388 8.44 -36.46 -54.07
N ASP A 389 7.33 -36.03 -54.68
CA ASP A 389 6.92 -36.45 -56.03
C ASP A 389 8.01 -36.07 -57.06
N ARG A 390 8.56 -34.84 -56.97
CA ARG A 390 9.62 -34.38 -57.87
C ARG A 390 10.93 -35.16 -57.66
N THR A 391 11.29 -35.46 -56.43
CA THR A 391 12.49 -36.26 -56.11
C THR A 391 12.39 -37.64 -56.75
N GLU A 392 11.26 -38.31 -56.58
CA GLU A 392 11.02 -39.64 -57.16
C GLU A 392 11.11 -39.62 -58.71
N VAL A 393 10.55 -38.59 -59.35
CA VAL A 393 10.62 -38.43 -60.81
C VAL A 393 12.06 -38.20 -61.28
N LEU A 394 12.84 -37.37 -60.58
CA LEU A 394 14.24 -37.11 -60.91
C LEU A 394 15.15 -38.34 -60.71
N GLU A 395 14.93 -39.11 -59.65
CA GLU A 395 15.66 -40.37 -59.41
C GLU A 395 15.41 -41.39 -60.53
N ARG A 396 14.14 -41.59 -60.91
CA ARG A 396 13.78 -42.47 -62.03
C ARG A 396 14.38 -41.98 -63.34
N ALA A 397 14.30 -40.68 -63.63
CA ALA A 397 14.86 -40.10 -64.86
C ALA A 397 16.38 -40.23 -64.93
N LEU A 398 17.08 -40.03 -63.80
CA LEU A 398 18.52 -40.24 -63.71
C LEU A 398 18.90 -41.70 -63.98
N ALA A 399 18.20 -42.66 -63.35
CA ALA A 399 18.47 -44.09 -63.57
C ALA A 399 18.25 -44.50 -65.04
N LEU A 400 17.14 -44.05 -65.66
CA LEU A 400 16.83 -44.35 -67.05
C LEU A 400 17.82 -43.69 -68.02
N SER A 401 18.19 -42.42 -67.80
CA SER A 401 19.16 -41.71 -68.65
C SER A 401 20.55 -42.34 -68.56
N GLN A 402 21.00 -42.76 -67.37
CA GLN A 402 22.25 -43.49 -67.19
C GLN A 402 22.24 -44.84 -67.93
N HIS A 403 21.16 -45.60 -67.78
CA HIS A 403 21.03 -46.88 -68.46
C HIS A 403 21.02 -46.70 -69.99
N LEU A 404 20.26 -45.73 -70.49
CA LEU A 404 20.23 -45.40 -71.92
C LEU A 404 21.59 -44.99 -72.46
N ALA A 405 22.35 -44.17 -71.72
CA ALA A 405 23.69 -43.75 -72.12
C ALA A 405 24.65 -44.95 -72.25
N ILE A 406 24.57 -45.91 -71.32
CA ILE A 406 25.38 -47.14 -71.36
C ILE A 406 25.00 -47.99 -72.59
N GLU A 407 23.70 -48.22 -72.82
CA GLU A 407 23.26 -49.03 -73.98
C GLU A 407 23.56 -48.34 -75.31
N PHE A 408 23.45 -47.01 -75.39
CA PHE A 408 23.81 -46.25 -76.59
C PHE A 408 25.31 -46.29 -76.88
N ASP A 409 26.16 -46.12 -75.87
CA ASP A 409 27.63 -46.22 -76.03
C ASP A 409 28.03 -47.63 -76.49
N ARG A 410 27.42 -48.65 -75.89
CA ARG A 410 27.62 -50.05 -76.26
C ARG A 410 27.17 -50.35 -77.69
N LEU A 411 25.96 -49.93 -78.08
CA LEU A 411 25.45 -50.12 -79.43
C LEU A 411 26.27 -49.34 -80.46
N SER A 412 26.69 -48.12 -80.13
CA SER A 412 27.55 -47.30 -81.00
C SER A 412 28.90 -47.97 -81.20
N THR A 413 29.54 -48.43 -80.11
CA THR A 413 30.80 -49.18 -80.17
C THR A 413 30.66 -50.45 -81.02
N TRP A 414 29.56 -51.18 -80.87
CA TRP A 414 29.28 -52.36 -81.70
C TRP A 414 29.06 -52.00 -83.17
N LEU A 415 28.31 -50.93 -83.47
CA LEU A 415 28.11 -50.45 -84.84
C LEU A 415 29.43 -50.02 -85.48
N ASP A 416 30.27 -49.29 -84.75
CA ASP A 416 31.60 -48.87 -85.22
C ASP A 416 32.49 -50.08 -85.52
N GLN A 417 32.47 -51.10 -84.65
CA GLN A 417 33.17 -52.38 -84.89
C GLN A 417 32.67 -53.07 -86.16
N VAL A 418 31.35 -53.15 -86.36
CA VAL A 418 30.75 -53.76 -87.55
C VAL A 418 31.08 -52.96 -88.81
N ASP A 419 31.04 -51.63 -88.76
CA ASP A 419 31.41 -50.76 -89.87
C ASP A 419 32.89 -50.91 -90.24
N ASP A 420 33.78 -51.05 -89.25
CA ASP A 420 35.20 -51.33 -89.47
C ASP A 420 35.45 -52.74 -90.05
N GLU A 421 34.73 -53.76 -89.58
CA GLU A 421 34.74 -55.11 -90.17
C GLU A 421 34.29 -55.07 -91.64
N LEU A 422 33.23 -54.33 -91.95
CA LEU A 422 32.73 -54.17 -93.33
C LEU A 422 33.72 -53.42 -94.23
N ARG A 423 34.39 -52.38 -93.72
CA ARG A 423 35.43 -51.62 -94.46
C ARG A 423 36.69 -52.45 -94.72
N SER A 424 37.05 -53.33 -93.79
CA SER A 424 38.24 -54.19 -93.91
C SER A 424 37.97 -55.51 -94.66
N ALA A 425 36.70 -55.83 -94.93
CA ALA A 425 36.33 -56.98 -95.72
C ALA A 425 36.81 -56.87 -97.18
N PRO A 426 37.34 -57.94 -97.78
CA PRO A 426 37.79 -57.94 -99.18
C PRO A 426 36.61 -57.69 -100.14
N GLU A 427 36.83 -56.84 -101.15
CA GLU A 427 35.83 -56.55 -102.19
C GLU A 427 35.45 -57.83 -102.96
N LEU A 428 34.17 -58.20 -102.88
CA LEU A 428 33.62 -59.32 -103.63
C LEU A 428 33.21 -58.85 -105.03
N THR A 429 33.92 -59.33 -106.04
CA THR A 429 33.57 -59.15 -107.46
C THR A 429 33.04 -60.46 -108.06
N THR A 430 32.47 -60.42 -109.26
CA THR A 430 31.96 -61.59 -110.00
C THR A 430 33.03 -62.64 -110.34
N VAL A 431 34.32 -62.37 -110.07
CA VAL A 431 35.46 -63.24 -110.37
C VAL A 431 36.08 -63.85 -109.09
N THR A 432 35.50 -63.59 -107.91
CA THR A 432 36.07 -64.04 -106.63
C THR A 432 36.05 -65.58 -106.49
N PRO A 433 37.18 -66.24 -106.21
CA PRO A 433 37.27 -67.70 -106.04
C PRO A 433 36.33 -68.27 -104.96
N LEU A 434 35.65 -69.37 -105.27
CA LEU A 434 34.73 -70.11 -104.38
C LEU A 434 35.28 -70.43 -102.96
N PRO A 435 36.57 -70.77 -102.77
CA PRO A 435 37.14 -70.97 -101.43
C PRO A 435 37.15 -69.70 -100.57
N GLN A 436 37.44 -68.54 -101.17
CA GLN A 436 37.43 -67.25 -100.46
C GLN A 436 36.01 -66.82 -100.10
N LEU A 437 35.05 -67.07 -100.98
CA LEU A 437 33.63 -66.86 -100.69
C LEU A 437 33.12 -67.73 -99.52
N ARG A 438 33.60 -68.98 -99.40
CA ARG A 438 33.28 -69.83 -98.23
C ARG A 438 33.94 -69.33 -96.95
N GLN A 439 35.20 -68.92 -97.01
CA GLN A 439 35.94 -68.41 -95.86
C GLN A 439 35.31 -67.11 -95.32
N GLN A 440 34.91 -66.19 -96.20
CA GLN A 440 34.18 -64.96 -95.82
C GLN A 440 32.83 -65.30 -95.16
N ARG A 441 32.11 -66.29 -95.69
CA ARG A 441 30.81 -66.72 -95.17
C ARG A 441 30.91 -67.42 -93.80
N GLU A 442 31.98 -68.19 -93.58
CA GLU A 442 32.29 -68.78 -92.27
C GLU A 442 32.71 -67.71 -91.26
N HIS A 443 33.54 -66.72 -91.67
CA HIS A 443 33.93 -65.59 -90.82
C HIS A 443 32.71 -64.77 -90.36
N ASN A 444 31.82 -64.38 -91.28
CA ASN A 444 30.59 -63.65 -90.96
C ASN A 444 29.65 -64.44 -90.02
N ALA A 445 29.61 -65.78 -90.14
CA ALA A 445 28.79 -66.63 -89.28
C ALA A 445 29.34 -66.70 -87.83
N VAL A 446 30.66 -66.64 -87.66
CA VAL A 446 31.31 -66.59 -86.34
C VAL A 446 31.12 -65.21 -85.68
N SER A 447 31.24 -64.12 -86.44
CA SER A 447 30.99 -62.75 -85.94
C SER A 447 29.53 -62.55 -85.49
N GLN A 448 28.55 -63.13 -86.20
CA GLN A 448 27.14 -63.15 -85.77
C GLN A 448 26.92 -63.86 -84.43
N PHE A 449 27.64 -64.95 -84.15
CA PHE A 449 27.49 -65.69 -82.89
C PHE A 449 28.08 -64.95 -81.68
N SER A 450 29.17 -64.19 -81.89
CA SER A 450 29.80 -63.40 -80.82
C SER A 450 28.97 -62.18 -80.41
N SER A 451 28.30 -61.53 -81.37
CA SER A 451 27.50 -60.32 -81.16
C SER A 451 26.16 -60.59 -80.48
N VAL A 452 25.48 -61.69 -80.82
CA VAL A 452 24.20 -62.09 -80.19
C VAL A 452 24.38 -62.46 -78.71
N ASN A 453 25.51 -63.06 -78.35
CA ASN A 453 25.76 -63.48 -76.96
C ASN A 453 26.02 -62.31 -76.01
N HIS A 454 26.54 -61.18 -76.51
CA HIS A 454 26.59 -59.96 -75.70
C HIS A 454 25.18 -59.37 -75.54
N GLY A 455 24.38 -59.25 -76.60
CA GLY A 455 23.05 -58.61 -76.54
C GLY A 455 22.04 -59.28 -75.61
N VAL A 456 22.02 -60.61 -75.49
CA VAL A 456 20.95 -61.34 -74.78
C VAL A 456 21.20 -61.51 -73.27
N MET A 457 22.45 -61.46 -72.81
CA MET A 457 22.78 -61.64 -71.38
C MET A 457 22.54 -60.39 -70.52
N SER A 458 22.12 -59.27 -71.12
CA SER A 458 21.93 -57.97 -70.43
C SER A 458 20.46 -57.62 -70.18
N TRP A 459 19.53 -58.47 -70.60
CA TRP A 459 18.07 -58.25 -70.52
C TRP A 459 17.35 -59.23 -69.56
N LEU A 460 18.11 -60.00 -68.76
CA LEU A 460 17.67 -60.78 -67.61
C LEU A 460 18.41 -60.25 -66.38
#